data_AF-A0A443KCH5-F1
#
_entry.id   AF-A0A443KCH5-F1
#
_cell.length_a   1.000
_cell.length_b   1.000
_cell.length_c   1.000
_cell.angle_alpha   90.00
_cell.angle_beta   90.00
_cell.angle_gamma   90.00
#
_symmetry.space_group_name_H-M   'P 1'
#
loop_
_entity.id
_entity.type
_entity.pdbx_description
1 polymer ?
#
loop_
_entity_poly.entity_id
_entity_poly.type
_entity_poly.pdbx_seq_one_letter_code
_entity_poly.pdbx_strand_id
1 'polypeptide(L)'
;MTQDDEAGWQWWAGRTEDGMMTIGPCATREDAIAEAIADGFGEWLDESQDPPAWKNTFVVIEGRQDPLMLADWIDVERLLEFADAELANSNRVSSEFDYGPWFDAAPEQEVDLWKCIMTACDEWQKRHGLVFTCRKFSASRNAETVTTTALRAIGAQE
;
A
#
# COMPACT_ATOMS: atom_id res chain seq x y z
N MET A 1 -3.53 19.52 14.33
CA MET A 1 -2.83 18.22 14.27
C MET A 1 -3.49 17.34 15.30
N THR A 2 -4.46 16.56 14.86
CA THR A 2 -5.14 15.58 15.70
C THR A 2 -4.25 14.35 15.82
N GLN A 3 -4.29 13.69 16.96
CA GLN A 3 -3.45 12.56 17.36
C GLN A 3 -3.51 11.34 16.41
N ASP A 4 -4.43 11.36 15.43
CA ASP A 4 -4.57 10.36 14.35
C ASP A 4 -3.61 10.57 13.17
N ASP A 5 -2.99 11.74 13.00
CA ASP A 5 -2.13 12.04 11.84
C ASP A 5 -0.81 11.24 11.82
N GLU A 6 -0.41 10.65 12.96
CA GLU A 6 0.79 9.81 13.11
C GLU A 6 0.53 8.30 13.00
N ALA A 7 -0.73 7.85 13.02
CA ALA A 7 -1.05 6.43 12.96
C ALA A 7 -0.66 5.84 11.58
N GLY A 8 0.16 4.79 11.59
CA GLY A 8 0.53 4.03 10.39
C GLY A 8 1.78 4.50 9.65
N TRP A 9 2.43 5.59 10.07
CA TRP A 9 3.74 5.97 9.53
C TRP A 9 4.84 5.07 10.11
N GLN A 10 5.69 4.55 9.23
CA GLN A 10 6.79 3.66 9.58
C GLN A 10 8.02 4.02 8.76
N TRP A 11 9.21 3.73 9.28
CA TRP A 11 10.46 3.96 8.58
C TRP A 11 10.90 2.75 7.79
N TRP A 12 11.45 3.02 6.61
CA TRP A 12 11.90 2.01 5.67
C TRP A 12 13.21 2.41 5.02
N ALA A 13 14.00 1.43 4.57
CA ALA A 13 15.20 1.65 3.78
C ALA A 13 15.18 0.89 2.44
N GLY A 14 15.76 1.49 1.42
CA GLY A 14 15.82 0.94 0.07
C GLY A 14 16.93 1.57 -0.77
N ARG A 15 17.11 1.09 -2.01
CA ARG A 15 18.20 1.57 -2.88
C ARG A 15 17.94 2.95 -3.45
N THR A 16 16.68 3.27 -3.71
CA THR A 16 16.21 4.49 -4.36
C THR A 16 14.86 4.88 -3.78
N GLU A 17 14.52 6.16 -3.86
CA GLU A 17 13.21 6.67 -3.41
C GLU A 17 12.03 5.99 -4.12
N ASP A 18 12.16 5.75 -5.42
CA ASP A 18 11.14 5.05 -6.24
C ASP A 18 11.24 3.51 -6.20
N GLY A 19 12.22 2.99 -5.45
CA GLY A 19 12.55 1.57 -5.43
C GLY A 19 11.70 0.78 -4.45
N MET A 20 11.80 -0.55 -4.50
CA MET A 20 11.28 -1.37 -3.41
C MET A 20 12.07 -1.07 -2.15
N MET A 21 11.39 -0.55 -1.14
CA MET A 21 11.92 -0.45 0.22
C MET A 21 11.87 -1.86 0.83
N THR A 22 13.03 -2.44 1.07
CA THR A 22 13.17 -3.85 1.46
C THR A 22 13.53 -4.04 2.93
N ILE A 23 13.91 -2.96 3.62
CA ILE A 23 14.22 -2.94 5.04
C ILE A 23 13.10 -2.19 5.77
N GLY A 24 12.58 -2.77 6.85
CA GLY A 24 11.41 -2.27 7.59
C GLY A 24 10.21 -3.22 7.56
N PRO A 25 9.08 -2.83 8.17
CA PRO A 25 8.84 -1.53 8.80
C PRO A 25 9.56 -1.36 10.15
N CYS A 26 10.18 -0.20 10.35
CA CYS A 26 10.84 0.17 11.61
C CYS A 26 10.06 1.29 12.33
N ALA A 27 10.15 1.31 13.66
CA ALA A 27 9.49 2.34 14.48
C ALA A 27 10.18 3.70 14.34
N THR A 28 11.51 3.71 14.18
CA THR A 28 12.31 4.94 14.06
C THR A 28 13.20 4.92 12.82
N ARG A 29 13.61 6.11 12.40
CA ARG A 29 14.58 6.32 11.33
C ARG A 29 15.90 5.61 11.63
N GLU A 30 16.38 5.76 12.86
CA GLU A 30 17.65 5.20 13.32
C GLU A 30 17.63 3.67 13.29
N ASP A 31 16.50 3.04 13.62
CA ASP A 31 16.35 1.59 13.50
C ASP A 31 16.45 1.13 12.04
N ALA A 32 15.79 1.83 11.10
CA ALA A 32 15.87 1.51 9.67
C ALA A 32 17.30 1.64 9.12
N ILE A 33 18.04 2.66 9.57
CA ILE A 33 19.46 2.83 9.24
C ILE A 33 20.29 1.69 9.81
N ALA A 34 20.10 1.35 11.10
CA ALA A 34 20.86 0.31 11.77
C ALA A 34 20.62 -1.07 11.13
N GLU A 35 19.37 -1.38 10.78
CA GLU A 35 19.01 -2.63 10.11
C GLU A 35 19.59 -2.69 8.68
N ALA A 36 19.54 -1.59 7.92
CA ALA A 36 20.13 -1.52 6.59
C ALA A 36 21.66 -1.70 6.63
N ILE A 37 22.35 -1.12 7.63
CA ILE A 37 23.79 -1.34 7.83
C ILE A 37 24.07 -2.80 8.21
N ALA A 38 23.28 -3.37 9.13
CA ALA A 38 23.46 -4.75 9.58
C ALA A 38 23.26 -5.78 8.45
N ASP A 39 22.37 -5.49 7.49
CA ASP A 39 22.14 -6.31 6.29
C ASP A 39 23.21 -6.09 5.20
N GLY A 40 24.16 -5.17 5.39
CA GLY A 40 25.16 -4.80 4.37
C GLY A 40 24.53 -4.09 3.16
N PHE A 41 23.39 -3.42 3.37
CA PHE A 41 22.62 -2.84 2.29
C PHE A 41 23.33 -1.62 1.70
N GLY A 42 23.51 -1.63 0.37
CA GLY A 42 24.19 -0.54 -0.33
C GLY A 42 25.68 -0.43 0.00
N GLU A 43 26.34 -1.52 0.43
CA GLU A 43 27.79 -1.53 0.69
C GLU A 43 28.62 -1.28 -0.59
N TRP A 44 29.66 -0.45 -0.46
CA TRP A 44 30.69 -0.24 -1.47
C TRP A 44 32.01 0.16 -0.79
N LEU A 45 33.15 -0.09 -1.45
CA LEU A 45 34.47 0.27 -0.95
C LEU A 45 34.90 1.63 -1.52
N ASP A 46 35.20 2.58 -0.64
CA ASP A 46 35.77 3.88 -1.02
C ASP A 46 37.30 3.78 -1.09
N GLU A 47 37.81 3.50 -2.29
CA GLU A 47 39.24 3.42 -2.58
C GLU A 47 39.95 4.79 -2.60
N SER A 48 39.20 5.91 -2.53
CA SER A 48 39.79 7.25 -2.48
C SER A 48 40.35 7.60 -1.10
N GLN A 49 40.03 6.81 -0.07
CA GLN A 49 40.56 6.97 1.28
C GLN A 49 41.81 6.10 1.49
N ASP A 50 42.72 6.57 2.35
CA ASP A 50 43.90 5.82 2.78
C ASP A 50 43.86 5.63 4.32
N PRO A 51 43.57 4.41 4.83
CA PRO A 51 43.24 3.21 4.07
C PRO A 51 41.83 3.25 3.44
N PRO A 52 41.55 2.43 2.39
CA PRO A 52 40.22 2.29 1.82
C PRO A 52 39.17 1.93 2.88
N ALA A 53 38.00 2.57 2.82
CA ALA A 53 36.95 2.43 3.82
C ALA A 53 35.66 1.89 3.21
N TRP A 54 35.06 0.86 3.83
CA TRP A 54 33.74 0.40 3.44
C TRP A 54 32.67 1.42 3.85
N LYS A 55 31.73 1.69 2.95
CA LYS A 55 30.59 2.59 3.15
C LYS A 55 29.29 1.91 2.76
N ASN A 56 28.19 2.33 3.36
CA ASN A 56 26.83 2.03 2.93
C ASN A 56 26.20 3.30 2.36
N THR A 57 25.54 3.20 1.21
CA THR A 57 24.67 4.26 0.67
C THR A 57 23.29 3.71 0.35
N PHE A 58 22.25 4.27 0.96
CA PHE A 58 20.87 3.87 0.76
C PHE A 58 19.91 5.03 1.05
N VAL A 59 18.66 4.90 0.63
CA VAL A 59 17.59 5.86 0.94
C VAL A 59 16.82 5.37 2.15
N VAL A 60 16.51 6.28 3.07
CA VAL A 60 15.50 6.05 4.11
C VAL A 60 14.31 6.95 3.88
N ILE A 61 13.12 6.45 4.22
CA ILE A 61 11.86 7.15 3.98
C ILE A 61 10.85 6.79 5.07
N GLU A 62 9.97 7.72 5.39
CA GLU A 62 8.82 7.47 6.22
C GLU A 62 7.62 7.19 5.30
N GLY A 63 7.07 5.98 5.36
CA GLY A 63 6.02 5.50 4.49
C GLY A 63 4.82 4.98 5.27
N ARG A 64 3.62 5.19 4.72
CA ARG A 64 2.37 4.60 5.20
C ARG A 64 1.85 3.59 4.19
N GLN A 65 1.39 2.44 4.66
CA GLN A 65 0.73 1.41 3.84
C GLN A 65 -0.72 1.27 4.28
N ASP A 66 -1.57 2.19 3.84
CA ASP A 66 -3.00 2.10 4.12
C ASP A 66 -3.58 0.82 3.49
N PRO A 67 -4.46 0.09 4.19
CA PRO A 67 -5.06 -1.12 3.65
C PRO A 67 -5.92 -0.76 2.44
N LEU A 68 -5.78 -1.51 1.34
CA LEU A 68 -6.77 -1.43 0.26
C LEU A 68 -8.10 -1.99 0.77
N MET A 69 -9.19 -1.35 0.37
CA MET A 69 -10.53 -1.76 0.74
C MET A 69 -11.17 -2.51 -0.43
N LEU A 70 -11.93 -3.56 -0.12
CA LEU A 70 -12.69 -4.32 -1.12
C LEU A 70 -13.68 -3.41 -1.84
N ALA A 71 -14.24 -2.43 -1.11
CA ALA A 71 -15.11 -1.38 -1.63
C ALA A 71 -14.49 -0.64 -2.83
N ASP A 72 -13.17 -0.44 -2.87
CA ASP A 72 -12.48 0.27 -3.96
C ASP A 72 -12.61 -0.44 -5.32
N TRP A 73 -13.00 -1.72 -5.33
CA TRP A 73 -13.17 -2.54 -6.54
C TRP A 73 -14.62 -2.70 -6.98
N ILE A 74 -15.58 -2.10 -6.25
CA ILE A 74 -17.00 -2.25 -6.53
C ILE A 74 -17.49 -1.10 -7.40
N ASP A 75 -18.07 -1.46 -8.53
CA ASP A 75 -18.71 -0.54 -9.45
C ASP A 75 -20.23 -0.73 -9.41
N VAL A 76 -20.91 0.19 -8.74
CA VAL A 76 -22.36 0.13 -8.54
C VAL A 76 -23.13 0.51 -9.80
N GLU A 77 -22.59 1.42 -10.62
CA GLU A 77 -23.19 1.76 -11.92
C GLU A 77 -23.19 0.50 -12.80
N ARG A 78 -22.04 -0.16 -12.92
CA ARG A 78 -21.93 -1.42 -13.66
C ARG A 78 -22.81 -2.54 -13.10
N LEU A 79 -23.00 -2.60 -11.77
CA LEU A 79 -23.92 -3.56 -11.15
C LEU A 79 -25.36 -3.34 -11.61
N LEU A 80 -25.82 -2.08 -11.64
CA LEU A 80 -27.17 -1.73 -12.08
C LEU A 80 -27.36 -1.95 -13.58
N GLU A 81 -26.39 -1.55 -14.39
CA GLU A 81 -26.38 -1.83 -15.83
C GLU A 81 -26.46 -3.34 -16.10
N PHE A 82 -25.66 -4.13 -15.38
CA PHE A 82 -25.68 -5.59 -15.50
C PHE A 82 -27.03 -6.16 -15.10
N ALA A 83 -27.63 -5.67 -14.01
CA ALA A 83 -28.93 -6.15 -13.55
C ALA A 83 -30.05 -5.88 -14.57
N ASP A 84 -30.02 -4.73 -15.25
CA ASP A 84 -31.00 -4.37 -16.28
C ASP A 84 -30.77 -5.17 -17.58
N ALA A 85 -29.51 -5.29 -18.02
CA ALA A 85 -29.15 -5.99 -19.25
C ALA A 85 -29.33 -7.52 -19.19
N GLU A 86 -29.09 -8.12 -18.02
CA GLU A 86 -29.09 -9.57 -17.83
C GLU A 86 -30.40 -10.10 -17.25
N LEU A 87 -31.42 -9.25 -17.13
CA LEU A 87 -32.69 -9.64 -16.54
C LEU A 87 -33.27 -10.88 -17.23
N ALA A 88 -33.24 -10.94 -18.57
CA ALA A 88 -33.73 -12.07 -19.36
C ALA A 88 -33.06 -13.42 -19.03
N ASN A 89 -31.90 -13.41 -18.36
CA ASN A 89 -31.20 -14.61 -17.91
C ASN A 89 -31.64 -15.09 -16.51
N SER A 90 -32.54 -14.36 -15.84
CA SER A 90 -33.14 -14.77 -14.58
C SER A 90 -34.23 -15.81 -14.79
N ASN A 91 -34.23 -16.87 -13.99
CA ASN A 91 -35.29 -17.89 -14.00
C ASN A 91 -36.65 -17.39 -13.45
N ARG A 92 -36.73 -16.12 -13.07
CA ARG A 92 -37.94 -15.47 -12.54
C ARG A 92 -38.64 -14.55 -13.53
N VAL A 93 -38.01 -14.26 -14.67
CA VAL A 93 -38.56 -13.44 -15.74
C VAL A 93 -38.34 -14.18 -17.06
N SER A 94 -39.44 -14.60 -17.67
CA SER A 94 -39.41 -15.38 -18.91
C SER A 94 -40.76 -15.32 -19.63
N SER A 95 -41.60 -14.36 -19.26
CA SER A 95 -42.94 -14.21 -19.81
C SER A 95 -42.90 -13.22 -20.96
N GLU A 96 -43.73 -13.46 -21.97
CA GLU A 96 -43.85 -12.60 -23.16
C GLU A 96 -44.28 -11.15 -22.84
N PHE A 97 -44.64 -10.88 -21.58
CA PHE A 97 -45.14 -9.59 -21.09
C PHE A 97 -44.23 -8.94 -20.03
N ASP A 98 -43.03 -9.47 -19.81
CA ASP A 98 -42.04 -8.87 -18.91
C ASP A 98 -41.38 -7.67 -19.62
N TYR A 99 -42.14 -6.59 -19.86
CA TYR A 99 -41.68 -5.37 -20.52
C TYR A 99 -41.09 -4.37 -19.52
N GLY A 100 -39.98 -3.73 -19.89
CA GLY A 100 -39.27 -2.76 -19.07
C GLY A 100 -39.90 -1.35 -19.03
N PRO A 101 -39.27 -0.40 -18.30
CA PRO A 101 -37.98 -0.54 -17.60
C PRO A 101 -38.10 -1.46 -16.38
N TRP A 102 -37.09 -2.30 -16.18
CA TRP A 102 -37.15 -3.35 -15.15
C TRP A 102 -36.50 -2.95 -13.84
N PHE A 103 -35.60 -1.97 -13.89
CA PHE A 103 -35.00 -1.35 -12.72
C PHE A 103 -34.82 0.16 -12.95
N ASP A 104 -35.78 0.96 -12.45
CA ASP A 104 -35.78 2.43 -12.57
C ASP A 104 -35.40 3.06 -11.24
N ALA A 105 -34.09 3.14 -10.97
CA ALA A 105 -33.56 3.78 -9.78
C ALA A 105 -33.42 5.28 -10.01
N ALA A 106 -33.94 6.08 -9.07
CA ALA A 106 -33.65 7.51 -9.06
C ALA A 106 -32.16 7.74 -8.70
N PRO A 107 -31.53 8.82 -9.19
CA PRO A 107 -30.12 9.11 -8.91
C PRO A 107 -29.77 9.12 -7.40
N GLU A 108 -30.69 9.58 -6.54
CA GLU A 108 -30.48 9.57 -5.10
C GLU A 108 -30.45 8.15 -4.51
N GLN A 109 -31.19 7.21 -5.11
CA GLN A 109 -31.21 5.80 -4.73
C GLN A 109 -29.94 5.08 -5.17
N GLU A 110 -29.38 5.44 -6.32
CA GLU A 110 -28.08 4.92 -6.77
C GLU A 110 -26.95 5.35 -5.83
N VAL A 111 -26.95 6.63 -5.42
CA VAL A 111 -26.00 7.15 -4.44
C VAL A 111 -26.16 6.46 -3.07
N ASP A 112 -27.39 6.19 -2.65
CA ASP A 112 -27.66 5.46 -1.41
C ASP A 112 -27.19 4.00 -1.49
N LEU A 113 -27.49 3.32 -2.60
CA LEU A 113 -27.03 1.96 -2.87
C LEU A 113 -25.50 1.88 -2.85
N TRP A 114 -24.82 2.84 -3.48
CA TRP A 114 -23.37 2.96 -3.44
C TRP A 114 -22.86 3.04 -2.01
N LYS A 115 -23.39 3.95 -1.20
CA LYS A 115 -22.99 4.07 0.21
C LYS A 115 -23.22 2.78 1.01
N CYS A 116 -24.37 2.14 0.80
CA CYS A 116 -24.73 0.91 1.49
C CYS A 116 -23.77 -0.23 1.15
N ILE A 117 -23.47 -0.44 -0.13
CA ILE A 117 -22.56 -1.50 -0.58
C ILE A 117 -21.14 -1.24 -0.08
N MET A 118 -20.63 -0.01 -0.25
CA MET A 118 -19.29 0.35 0.23
C MET A 118 -19.14 0.12 1.73
N THR A 119 -20.12 0.58 2.52
CA THR A 119 -20.12 0.39 3.98
C THR A 119 -20.18 -1.08 4.35
N ALA A 120 -21.05 -1.87 3.71
CA ALA A 120 -21.18 -3.28 4.00
C ALA A 120 -19.90 -4.06 3.69
N CYS A 121 -19.22 -3.73 2.60
CA CYS A 121 -17.94 -4.34 2.22
C CYS A 121 -16.81 -3.98 3.18
N ASP A 122 -16.72 -2.70 3.57
CA ASP A 122 -15.74 -2.24 4.56
C ASP A 122 -15.93 -2.93 5.92
N GLU A 123 -17.17 -2.97 6.41
CA GLU A 123 -17.51 -3.61 7.68
C GLU A 123 -17.23 -5.11 7.64
N TRP A 124 -17.59 -5.78 6.55
CA TRP A 124 -17.32 -7.19 6.36
C TRP A 124 -15.82 -7.47 6.35
N GLN A 125 -15.04 -6.72 5.57
CA GLN A 125 -13.59 -6.88 5.51
C GLN A 125 -12.94 -6.67 6.88
N LYS A 126 -13.30 -5.59 7.58
CA LYS A 126 -12.79 -5.27 8.93
C LYS A 126 -13.15 -6.35 9.94
N ARG A 127 -14.40 -6.83 9.94
CA ARG A 127 -14.87 -7.90 10.84
C ARG A 127 -14.06 -9.18 10.72
N HIS A 128 -13.58 -9.48 9.51
CA HIS A 128 -12.80 -10.68 9.24
C HIS A 128 -11.28 -10.46 9.30
N GLY A 129 -10.82 -9.24 9.59
CA GLY A 129 -9.39 -8.91 9.63
C GLY A 129 -8.69 -9.12 8.29
N LEU A 130 -9.42 -9.00 7.18
CA LEU A 130 -8.89 -9.22 5.84
C LEU A 130 -8.17 -7.95 5.37
N VAL A 131 -6.92 -8.11 4.95
CA VAL A 131 -6.07 -7.01 4.49
C VAL A 131 -5.40 -7.43 3.20
N PHE A 132 -5.44 -6.58 2.18
CA PHE A 132 -4.64 -6.77 0.98
C PHE A 132 -3.17 -6.51 1.30
N THR A 133 -2.30 -7.45 0.95
CA THR A 133 -0.86 -7.25 1.10
C THR A 133 -0.36 -6.30 0.01
N CYS A 134 -0.09 -5.05 0.38
CA CYS A 134 0.44 -4.04 -0.51
C CYS A 134 1.93 -3.83 -0.23
N ARG A 135 2.72 -3.66 -1.29
CA ARG A 135 4.15 -3.30 -1.17
C ARG A 135 4.42 -1.82 -1.38
N LYS A 136 3.49 -1.11 -2.01
CA LYS A 136 3.62 0.33 -2.30
C LYS A 136 3.05 1.13 -1.14
N PHE A 137 3.68 2.27 -0.84
CA PHE A 137 3.13 3.23 0.10
C PHE A 137 1.91 3.94 -0.50
N SER A 138 0.89 4.15 0.32
CA SER A 138 -0.22 5.05 0.02
C SER A 138 0.18 6.51 0.18
N ALA A 139 1.15 6.78 1.06
CA ALA A 139 1.78 8.09 1.25
C ALA A 139 3.23 7.93 1.74
N SER A 140 4.10 8.87 1.37
CA SER A 140 5.50 8.90 1.82
C SER A 140 5.97 10.33 2.11
N ARG A 141 6.96 10.46 3.00
CA ARG A 141 7.60 11.73 3.36
C ARG A 141 9.01 11.50 3.89
N ASN A 142 9.75 12.60 4.10
CA ASN A 142 11.06 12.60 4.74
C ASN A 142 12.09 11.67 4.06
N ALA A 143 12.01 11.54 2.73
CA ALA A 143 12.97 10.77 1.96
C ALA A 143 14.35 11.44 2.01
N GLU A 144 15.39 10.65 2.28
CA GLU A 144 16.76 11.12 2.23
C GLU A 144 17.73 10.00 1.88
N THR A 145 18.88 10.37 1.32
CA THR A 145 19.99 9.45 1.08
C THR A 145 20.96 9.50 2.25
N VAL A 146 21.15 8.36 2.91
CA VAL A 146 22.13 8.17 3.98
C VAL A 146 23.40 7.55 3.39
N THR A 147 24.55 8.15 3.71
CA THR A 147 25.86 7.53 3.48
C THR A 147 26.63 7.48 4.79
N THR A 148 27.06 6.29 5.19
CA THR A 148 27.78 6.06 6.44
C THR A 148 28.89 5.04 6.25
N THR A 149 29.88 5.04 7.13
CA THR A 149 30.92 4.00 7.16
C THR A 149 30.30 2.68 7.59
N ALA A 150 30.58 1.60 6.85
CA ALA A 150 30.12 0.27 7.19
C ALA A 150 30.89 -0.27 8.41
N LEU A 151 30.20 -0.99 9.29
CA LEU A 151 30.83 -1.72 10.40
C LEU A 151 31.50 -3.00 9.88
N ARG A 152 32.57 -2.85 9.08
CA ARG A 152 33.50 -3.95 8.83
C ARG A 152 34.78 -3.66 9.59
N ALA A 153 35.18 -4.59 10.45
CA ALA A 153 36.59 -4.67 10.84
C ALA A 153 37.37 -4.86 9.55
N ILE A 154 38.24 -3.90 9.21
CA ILE A 154 39.22 -4.08 8.15
C ILE A 154 40.03 -5.28 8.61
N GLY A 155 39.79 -6.44 7.98
CA GLY A 155 40.52 -7.65 8.27
C GLY A 155 42.00 -7.32 8.10
N ALA A 156 42.75 -7.41 9.19
CA ALA A 156 44.18 -7.64 9.15
C ALA A 156 44.37 -8.96 8.38
N GLN A 157 44.56 -8.86 7.07
CA GLN A 157 45.14 -9.94 6.30
C GLN A 157 46.66 -9.78 6.43
N GLU A 158 47.24 -10.60 7.30
CA GLU A 158 48.65 -11.00 7.20
C GLU A 158 48.90 -11.82 5.94
#